data_AF-A0A7K2XZ19-F1
#
_entry.id   AF-A0A7K2XZ19-F1
#
_cell.length_a   1.000
_cell.length_b   1.000
_cell.length_c   1.000
_cell.angle_alpha   90.00
_cell.angle_beta   90.00
_cell.angle_gamma   90.00
#
_symmetry.space_group_name_H-M   'P 1'
#
loop_
_entity.id
_entity.type
_entity.pdbx_description
1 polymer ?
#
loop_
_entity_poly.entity_id
_entity_poly.type
_entity_poly.pdbx_seq_one_letter_code
_entity_poly.pdbx_strand_id
1 'polypeptide(L)'
;MTDPDHLSAGPGAHRDQLTSSCLEMTALTSHVTAFAKLLAHHQHRVGEHAALQEWIEAVTAVGLPALHGFARGLEKDRAAVQAGLDLPYSNGTTEGVNNKTKLLKRQTYGRAGFALLRQRILLD
;
A
#
# COMPACT_ATOMS: atom_id res chain seq x y z
N MET A 1 1.38 2.09 7.99
CA MET A 1 0.26 1.22 7.55
C MET A 1 -0.41 0.66 8.80
N THR A 2 -1.74 0.68 8.88
CA THR A 2 -2.45 0.17 10.07
C THR A 2 -2.43 -1.36 10.04
N ASP A 3 -2.14 -1.99 11.18
CA ASP A 3 -2.21 -3.44 11.32
C ASP A 3 -3.64 -3.91 10.98
N PRO A 4 -3.81 -4.88 10.06
CA PRO A 4 -5.12 -5.43 9.72
C PRO A 4 -5.90 -5.97 10.93
N ASP A 5 -5.22 -6.40 12.00
CA ASP A 5 -5.85 -6.88 13.23
C ASP A 5 -6.36 -5.71 14.12
N HIS A 6 -5.95 -4.46 13.82
CA HIS A 6 -6.30 -3.24 14.57
C HIS A 6 -7.13 -2.21 13.78
N LEU A 7 -7.86 -2.64 12.75
CA LEU A 7 -8.79 -1.79 12.02
C LEU A 7 -9.94 -1.33 12.94
N SER A 8 -10.26 -0.02 12.95
CA SER A 8 -11.33 0.51 13.81
C SER A 8 -12.69 -0.15 13.49
N ALA A 9 -13.54 -0.28 14.51
CA ALA A 9 -14.87 -0.89 14.43
C ALA A 9 -15.89 -0.03 13.64
N GLY A 10 -15.56 0.36 12.40
CA GLY A 10 -16.54 0.80 11.38
C GLY A 10 -17.44 -0.37 10.96
N PRO A 11 -18.15 -0.34 9.81
CA PRO A 11 -19.08 -1.41 9.42
C PRO A 11 -18.36 -2.71 9.02
N GLY A 12 -17.64 -3.32 9.96
CA GLY A 12 -16.93 -4.59 9.83
C GLY A 12 -17.88 -5.70 9.44
N ALA A 13 -19.09 -5.72 10.02
CA ALA A 13 -20.13 -6.69 9.67
C ALA A 13 -20.51 -6.67 8.17
N HIS A 14 -20.57 -5.49 7.54
CA HIS A 14 -20.91 -5.39 6.11
C HIS A 14 -19.73 -5.80 5.23
N ARG A 15 -18.51 -5.40 5.59
CA ARG A 15 -17.30 -5.84 4.89
C ARG A 15 -17.13 -7.36 4.99
N ASP A 16 -17.28 -7.92 6.17
CA ASP A 16 -17.07 -9.35 6.43
C ASP A 16 -18.15 -10.19 5.72
N GLN A 17 -19.38 -9.65 5.59
CA GLN A 17 -20.43 -10.24 4.76
C GLN A 17 -20.05 -10.23 3.27
N LEU A 18 -19.53 -9.10 2.75
CA LEU A 18 -19.10 -9.00 1.35
C LEU A 18 -17.89 -9.90 1.05
N THR A 19 -16.94 -10.01 1.97
CA THR A 19 -15.73 -10.81 1.78
C THR A 19 -15.99 -12.31 1.93
N SER A 20 -17.00 -12.71 2.70
CA SER A 20 -17.45 -14.10 2.81
C SER A 20 -18.52 -14.51 1.78
N SER A 21 -18.94 -13.59 0.90
CA SER A 21 -20.01 -13.83 -0.08
C SER A 21 -19.63 -14.86 -1.16
N CYS A 22 -18.34 -15.03 -1.47
CA CYS A 22 -17.86 -16.09 -2.35
C CYS A 22 -16.43 -16.55 -2.01
N LEU A 23 -16.02 -17.70 -2.55
CA LEU A 23 -14.70 -18.29 -2.30
C LEU A 23 -13.58 -17.40 -2.82
N GLU A 24 -13.78 -16.75 -3.97
CA GLU A 24 -12.80 -15.85 -4.58
C GLU A 24 -12.56 -14.62 -3.69
N MET A 25 -13.63 -14.04 -3.13
CA MET A 25 -13.53 -12.88 -2.23
C MET A 25 -12.89 -13.26 -0.89
N THR A 26 -13.17 -14.46 -0.39
CA THR A 26 -12.52 -14.99 0.82
C THR A 26 -11.02 -15.16 0.58
N ALA A 27 -10.64 -15.81 -0.53
CA ALA A 27 -9.24 -16.01 -0.91
C ALA A 27 -8.52 -14.66 -1.12
N LEU A 28 -9.13 -13.73 -1.84
CA LEU A 28 -8.60 -12.38 -2.04
C LEU A 28 -8.33 -11.68 -0.70
N THR A 29 -9.31 -11.71 0.21
CA THR A 29 -9.19 -11.07 1.53
C THR A 29 -8.09 -11.71 2.36
N SER A 30 -7.92 -13.03 2.28
CA SER A 30 -6.83 -13.74 2.94
C SER A 30 -5.47 -13.28 2.43
N HIS A 31 -5.26 -13.25 1.10
CA HIS A 31 -4.00 -12.81 0.51
C HIS A 31 -3.68 -11.34 0.80
N VAL A 32 -4.67 -10.45 0.72
CA VAL A 32 -4.49 -9.02 1.05
C VAL A 32 -4.13 -8.84 2.53
N THR A 33 -4.78 -9.59 3.42
CA THR A 33 -4.47 -9.55 4.86
C THR A 33 -3.07 -10.06 5.14
N ALA A 34 -2.67 -11.18 4.52
CA ALA A 34 -1.31 -11.71 4.64
C ALA A 34 -0.26 -10.71 4.17
N PHE A 35 -0.47 -10.06 3.03
CA PHE A 35 0.42 -9.01 2.53
C PHE A 35 0.48 -7.81 3.48
N ALA A 36 -0.66 -7.42 4.05
CA ALA A 36 -0.72 -6.31 4.99
C ALA A 36 0.07 -6.61 6.27
N LYS A 37 0.10 -7.86 6.73
CA LYS A 37 0.94 -8.30 7.87
C LYS A 37 2.43 -8.22 7.54
N LEU A 38 2.86 -8.64 6.34
CA LEU A 38 4.23 -8.45 5.88
C LEU A 38 4.65 -6.96 5.97
N LEU A 39 3.78 -6.07 5.48
CA LEU A 39 4.02 -4.63 5.54
C LEU A 39 3.87 -4.02 6.94
N ALA A 40 3.15 -4.63 7.87
CA ALA A 40 3.03 -4.13 9.24
C ALA A 40 4.26 -4.50 10.09
N HIS A 41 4.84 -5.68 9.86
CA HIS A 41 5.95 -6.22 10.66
C HIS A 41 7.36 -5.91 10.12
N HIS A 42 7.46 -5.23 8.96
CA HIS A 42 8.73 -4.82 8.32
C HIS A 42 9.75 -4.12 9.26
N GLN A 43 9.29 -3.39 10.27
CA GLN A 43 10.18 -2.62 11.17
C GLN A 43 11.01 -3.47 12.14
N HIS A 44 10.76 -4.78 12.25
CA HIS A 44 11.35 -5.61 13.30
C HIS A 44 12.14 -6.84 12.83
N ARG A 45 12.25 -7.12 11.52
CA ARG A 45 12.84 -8.37 11.05
C ARG A 45 13.68 -8.19 9.78
N VAL A 46 14.99 -8.08 9.98
CA VAL A 46 15.97 -8.23 8.89
C VAL A 46 15.85 -9.66 8.34
N GLY A 47 15.51 -9.82 7.06
CA GLY A 47 15.53 -11.13 6.38
C GLY A 47 14.18 -11.74 5.97
N GLU A 48 13.08 -10.99 5.89
CA GLU A 48 11.77 -11.49 5.41
C GLU A 48 11.69 -11.74 3.88
N HIS A 49 12.82 -11.99 3.22
CA HIS A 49 12.90 -12.26 1.79
C HIS A 49 12.10 -13.50 1.40
N ALA A 50 12.10 -14.51 2.28
CA ALA A 50 11.34 -15.75 2.11
C ALA A 50 9.83 -15.48 2.19
N ALA A 51 9.38 -14.64 3.12
CA ALA A 51 7.96 -14.40 3.34
C ALA A 51 7.30 -13.64 2.18
N LEU A 52 8.01 -12.66 1.58
CA LEU A 52 7.55 -12.02 0.34
C LEU A 52 7.48 -13.00 -0.83
N GLN A 53 8.50 -13.86 -0.98
CA GLN A 53 8.55 -14.87 -2.04
C GLN A 53 7.42 -15.89 -1.90
N GLU A 54 7.22 -16.43 -0.70
CA GLU A 54 6.14 -17.36 -0.36
C GLU A 54 4.77 -16.73 -0.65
N TRP A 55 4.60 -15.45 -0.35
CA TRP A 55 3.36 -14.75 -0.66
C TRP A 55 3.12 -14.61 -2.18
N ILE A 56 4.16 -14.27 -2.95
CA ILE A 56 4.08 -14.18 -4.42
C ILE A 56 3.72 -15.55 -5.02
N GLU A 57 4.35 -16.63 -4.54
CA GLU A 57 4.07 -18.00 -4.97
C GLU A 57 2.63 -18.42 -4.62
N ALA A 58 2.18 -18.14 -3.40
CA ALA A 58 0.81 -18.44 -2.97
C ALA A 58 -0.24 -17.71 -3.83
N VAL A 59 0.02 -16.44 -4.17
CA VAL A 59 -0.88 -15.64 -5.00
C VAL A 59 -0.88 -16.08 -6.46
N THR A 60 0.25 -16.55 -6.98
CA THR A 60 0.35 -17.01 -8.38
C THR A 60 -0.22 -18.42 -8.59
N ALA A 61 -0.36 -19.20 -7.52
CA ALA A 61 -0.99 -20.52 -7.55
C ALA A 61 -2.53 -20.48 -7.55
N VAL A 62 -3.15 -19.34 -7.22
CA VAL A 62 -4.61 -19.20 -7.14
C VAL A 62 -5.20 -18.54 -8.38
N GLY A 63 -6.45 -18.85 -8.72
CA GLY A 63 -7.13 -18.27 -9.88
C GLY A 63 -7.58 -16.82 -9.70
N LEU A 64 -6.72 -15.91 -9.26
CA LEU A 64 -7.04 -14.50 -8.99
C LEU A 64 -6.22 -13.54 -9.88
N PRO A 65 -6.65 -13.29 -11.14
CA PRO A 65 -5.89 -12.50 -12.12
C PRO A 65 -5.51 -11.09 -11.65
N ALA A 66 -6.36 -10.46 -10.84
CA ALA A 66 -6.10 -9.13 -10.29
C ALA A 66 -4.83 -9.12 -9.40
N LEU A 67 -4.62 -10.19 -8.62
CA LEU A 67 -3.44 -10.32 -7.77
C LEU A 67 -2.20 -10.75 -8.57
N HIS A 68 -2.34 -11.52 -9.66
CA HIS A 68 -1.22 -11.85 -10.55
C HIS A 68 -0.58 -10.61 -11.16
N GLY A 69 -1.38 -9.63 -11.57
CA GLY A 69 -0.88 -8.34 -12.07
C GLY A 69 -0.01 -7.63 -11.03
N PHE A 70 -0.48 -7.61 -9.79
CA PHE A 70 0.23 -7.01 -8.67
C PHE A 70 1.53 -7.77 -8.33
N ALA A 71 1.48 -9.10 -8.22
CA ALA A 71 2.65 -9.95 -7.96
C ALA A 71 3.75 -9.77 -9.01
N ARG A 72 3.39 -9.69 -10.30
CA ARG A 72 4.35 -9.38 -11.38
C ARG A 72 4.97 -7.99 -11.24
N GLY A 73 4.21 -7.01 -10.77
CA GLY A 73 4.73 -5.67 -10.48
C GLY A 73 5.77 -5.70 -9.35
N LEU A 74 5.47 -6.42 -8.26
CA LEU A 74 6.42 -6.60 -7.16
C LEU A 74 7.70 -7.29 -7.61
N GLU A 75 7.60 -8.32 -8.45
CA GLU A 75 8.77 -9.04 -8.95
C GLU A 75 9.62 -8.19 -9.90
N LYS A 76 8.98 -7.36 -10.75
CA LYS A 76 9.68 -6.42 -11.62
C LYS A 76 10.52 -5.42 -10.82
N ASP A 77 10.00 -4.95 -9.69
CA ASP A 77 10.65 -3.97 -8.82
C ASP A 77 11.26 -4.61 -7.56
N ARG A 78 11.64 -5.90 -7.63
CA ARG A 78 12.05 -6.74 -6.49
C ARG A 78 13.04 -6.07 -5.55
N ALA A 79 14.10 -5.47 -6.09
CA ALA A 79 15.12 -4.80 -5.28
C ALA A 79 14.56 -3.62 -4.48
N ALA A 80 13.65 -2.83 -5.07
CA ALA A 80 13.04 -1.68 -4.42
C ALA A 80 12.01 -2.13 -3.37
N VAL A 81 11.20 -3.16 -3.67
CA VAL A 81 10.27 -3.75 -2.71
C VAL A 81 11.01 -4.32 -1.51
N GLN A 82 12.10 -5.05 -1.77
CA GLN A 82 12.93 -5.64 -0.71
C GLN A 82 13.55 -4.56 0.17
N ALA A 83 14.14 -3.52 -0.42
CA ALA A 83 14.65 -2.38 0.33
C ALA A 83 13.56 -1.68 1.16
N GLY A 84 12.32 -1.60 0.66
CA GLY A 84 11.17 -1.07 1.40
C GLY A 84 10.72 -1.92 2.58
N LEU A 85 11.03 -3.21 2.59
CA LEU A 85 10.77 -4.13 3.71
C LEU A 85 11.93 -4.16 4.71
N ASP A 86 13.18 -4.11 4.24
CA ASP A 86 14.35 -4.27 5.13
C ASP A 86 14.80 -2.98 5.80
N LEU A 87 14.56 -1.83 5.16
CA LEU A 87 15.05 -0.54 5.65
C LEU A 87 13.99 0.15 6.50
N PRO A 88 14.40 0.90 7.55
CA PRO A 88 13.48 1.65 8.40
C PRO A 88 12.94 2.92 7.72
N TYR A 89 13.25 3.14 6.45
CA TYR A 89 12.86 4.35 5.72
C TYR A 89 11.46 4.20 5.13
N SER A 90 10.65 5.25 5.27
CA SER A 90 9.34 5.33 4.61
C SER A 90 9.26 6.56 3.72
N ASN A 91 8.50 6.45 2.62
CA ASN A 91 8.17 7.60 1.77
C ASN A 91 7.07 8.50 2.35
N GLY A 92 6.61 8.27 3.59
CA GLY A 92 5.45 8.95 4.16
C GLY A 92 5.57 10.48 4.18
N THR A 93 6.74 11.01 4.58
CA THR A 93 6.99 12.46 4.57
C THR A 93 6.97 13.02 3.14
N THR A 94 7.65 12.36 2.20
CA THR A 94 7.70 12.75 0.78
C THR A 94 6.31 12.74 0.15
N GLU A 95 5.50 11.72 0.43
CA GLU A 95 4.12 11.62 -0.02
C GLU A 95 3.23 12.70 0.59
N GLY A 96 3.42 13.03 1.86
CA GLY A 96 2.74 14.13 2.53
C GLY A 96 3.01 15.48 1.85
N VAL A 97 4.27 15.79 1.56
CA VAL A 97 4.67 16.99 0.82
C VAL A 97 4.09 17.00 -0.60
N ASN A 98 4.13 15.88 -1.31
CA ASN A 98 3.52 15.74 -2.62
C ASN A 98 2.01 15.96 -2.58
N ASN A 99 1.32 15.46 -1.54
CA ASN A 99 -0.11 15.65 -1.37
C ASN A 99 -0.46 17.12 -1.08
N LYS A 100 0.25 17.78 -0.15
CA LYS A 100 0.10 19.23 0.12
C LYS A 100 0.30 20.04 -1.16
N THR A 101 1.35 19.74 -1.92
CA THR A 101 1.64 20.42 -3.19
C THR A 101 0.52 20.23 -4.22
N LYS A 102 0.02 19.00 -4.39
CA LYS A 102 -1.11 18.70 -5.28
C LYS A 102 -2.39 19.42 -4.84
N LEU A 103 -2.65 19.49 -3.52
CA LEU A 103 -3.79 20.20 -2.96
C LEU A 103 -3.73 21.71 -3.27
N LEU A 104 -2.59 22.35 -3.00
CA LEU A 104 -2.39 23.77 -3.31
C LEU A 104 -2.57 24.07 -4.80
N LYS A 105 -2.06 23.21 -5.68
CA LYS A 105 -2.32 23.33 -7.13
C LYS A 105 -3.80 23.21 -7.47
N ARG A 106 -4.51 22.25 -6.88
CA ARG A 106 -5.96 22.04 -7.09
C ARG A 106 -6.81 23.23 -6.61
N GLN A 107 -6.47 23.84 -5.47
CA GLN A 107 -7.15 25.04 -4.97
C GLN A 107 -7.06 26.23 -5.93
N THR A 108 -6.02 26.28 -6.76
CA THR A 108 -5.84 27.33 -7.77
C THR A 108 -6.47 26.97 -9.11
N TYR A 109 -7.18 25.83 -9.20
CA TYR A 109 -7.70 25.26 -10.45
C TYR A 109 -6.60 25.10 -11.53
N GLY A 110 -5.36 24.90 -11.12
CA GLY A 110 -4.20 24.84 -12.02
C GLY A 110 -3.80 26.16 -12.66
N ARG A 111 -4.39 27.29 -12.25
CA ARG A 111 -4.13 28.63 -12.83
C ARG A 111 -2.96 29.36 -12.17
N ALA A 112 -2.47 28.89 -11.03
CA ALA A 112 -1.29 29.46 -10.41
C ALA A 112 -0.02 29.06 -11.17
N GLY A 113 0.73 30.06 -11.62
CA GLY A 113 2.09 29.87 -12.15
C GLY A 113 3.10 29.48 -11.06
N PHE A 114 4.31 29.11 -11.48
CA PHE A 114 5.36 28.61 -10.58
C PHE A 114 5.67 29.56 -9.41
N ALA A 115 5.76 30.87 -9.65
CA ALA A 115 6.07 31.86 -8.62
C ALA A 115 5.03 31.85 -7.47
N LEU A 116 3.75 31.80 -7.81
CA LEU A 116 2.65 31.77 -6.84
C LEU A 116 2.58 30.42 -6.11
N LEU A 117 2.79 29.31 -6.81
CA LEU A 117 2.89 27.99 -6.17
C LEU A 117 4.06 27.91 -5.20
N ARG A 118 5.24 28.44 -5.57
CA ARG A 118 6.42 28.48 -4.71
C ARG A 118 6.17 29.29 -3.45
N GLN A 119 5.54 30.46 -3.56
CA GLN A 119 5.17 31.26 -2.39
C GLN A 119 4.25 30.49 -1.45
N ARG A 120 3.18 29.87 -1.96
CA ARG A 120 2.25 29.08 -1.12
C ARG A 120 2.94 27.88 -0.46
N ILE A 121 3.76 27.14 -1.20
CA ILE A 121 4.44 25.95 -0.65
C ILE A 121 5.46 26.29 0.44
N LEU A 122 6.19 27.40 0.31
CA LEU A 122 7.27 27.77 1.23
C LEU A 122 6.83 28.67 2.40
N LEU A 123 5.66 29.31 2.29
CA LEU A 123 5.16 30.27 3.29
C LEU A 123 3.95 29.75 4.08
N ASP A 124 3.31 28.64 3.65
CA ASP A 124 2.29 27.90 4.42
C ASP A 124 2.94 26.82 5.31
#